data_AF-A0AAE7L2S7-F1
#
_entry.id   AF-A0AAE7L2S7-F1
#
_cell.length_a   1.000
_cell.length_b   1.000
_cell.length_c   1.000
_cell.angle_alpha   90.00
_cell.angle_beta   90.00
_cell.angle_gamma   90.00
#
_symmetry.space_group_name_H-M   'P 1'
#
loop_
_entity.id
_entity.type
_entity.pdbx_description
1 polymer ?
#
loop_
_entity_poly.entity_id
_entity_poly.type
_entity_poly.pdbx_seq_one_letter_code
_entity_poly.pdbx_strand_id
1 'polypeptide(L)'
;MAGAEFLLPMAAGAALSWASYSVVAHVVSKQHISTLRAIAWGALGTLSLVLGVFACSAVGAEQTLTKQNALCSGNSPECYAKTHHNPVKECKQVMDKKATFRHVWQESEAQPVFGTYLWHDEKKKTIQAFGHQANAINSLGMLTPLQYFCVFDANSGEVISASFE
;
A
#
# COMPACT_ATOMS: atom_id res chain seq x y z
N MET A 1 -78.28 2.62 54.98
CA MET A 1 -78.10 3.16 53.61
C MET A 1 -76.72 3.79 53.52
N ALA A 2 -75.73 3.08 52.97
CA ALA A 2 -74.47 3.65 52.50
C ALA A 2 -73.78 2.57 51.65
N GLY A 3 -74.01 2.57 50.33
CA GLY A 3 -73.56 1.47 49.49
C GLY A 3 -73.31 1.78 48.01
N ALA A 4 -73.38 3.04 47.57
CA ALA A 4 -73.16 3.38 46.15
C ALA A 4 -72.23 4.59 45.92
N GLU A 5 -71.97 5.43 46.92
CA GLU A 5 -71.22 6.69 46.74
C GLU A 5 -69.68 6.53 46.71
N PHE A 6 -69.14 5.34 47.02
CA PHE A 6 -67.69 5.12 47.05
C PHE A 6 -67.09 4.44 45.81
N LEU A 7 -67.92 3.88 44.91
CA LEU A 7 -67.43 3.11 43.76
C LEU A 7 -67.12 3.99 42.54
N LEU A 8 -67.82 5.12 42.38
CA LEU A 8 -67.62 6.07 41.28
C LEU A 8 -66.25 6.76 41.29
N PRO A 9 -65.73 7.31 42.41
CA PRO A 9 -64.41 7.95 42.42
C PRO A 9 -63.26 6.95 42.24
N MET A 10 -63.42 5.72 42.73
CA MET A 10 -62.43 4.64 42.56
C MET A 10 -62.33 4.18 41.10
N ALA A 11 -63.47 4.01 40.42
CA ALA A 11 -63.50 3.65 39.00
C ALA A 11 -62.98 4.78 38.10
N ALA A 12 -63.32 6.04 38.40
CA ALA A 12 -62.80 7.20 37.67
C ALA A 12 -61.28 7.37 37.86
N GLY A 13 -60.76 7.16 39.09
CA GLY A 13 -59.33 7.18 39.38
C GLY A 13 -58.57 6.07 38.65
N ALA A 14 -59.11 4.86 38.58
CA ALA A 14 -58.54 3.74 37.83
C ALA A 14 -58.50 4.01 36.30
N ALA A 15 -59.56 4.61 35.75
CA ALA A 15 -59.61 4.95 34.32
C ALA A 15 -58.60 6.05 33.95
N LEU A 16 -58.47 7.09 34.78
CA LEU A 16 -57.51 8.17 34.54
C LEU A 16 -56.06 7.71 34.70
N SER A 17 -55.78 6.82 35.66
CA SER A 17 -54.44 6.23 35.84
C SER A 17 -54.09 5.24 34.72
N TRP A 18 -55.06 4.49 34.19
CA TRP A 18 -54.85 3.63 33.01
C TRP A 18 -54.62 4.45 31.73
N ALA A 19 -55.37 5.53 31.55
CA ALA A 19 -55.20 6.44 30.42
C ALA A 19 -53.83 7.14 30.47
N SER A 20 -53.39 7.63 31.63
CA SER A 20 -52.08 8.25 31.76
C SER A 20 -50.94 7.24 31.58
N TYR A 21 -51.06 6.03 32.14
CA TYR A 21 -50.06 4.97 31.96
C TYR A 21 -49.96 4.51 30.50
N SER A 22 -51.09 4.35 29.80
CA SER A 22 -51.09 3.93 28.39
C SER A 22 -50.48 4.98 27.46
N VAL A 23 -50.73 6.27 27.70
CA VAL A 23 -50.11 7.35 26.93
C VAL A 23 -48.60 7.40 27.18
N VAL A 24 -48.15 7.30 28.44
CA VAL A 24 -46.72 7.27 28.78
C VAL A 24 -46.04 6.05 28.15
N ALA A 25 -46.64 4.86 28.26
CA ALA A 25 -46.12 3.64 27.65
C ALA A 25 -46.02 3.74 26.11
N HIS A 26 -47.01 4.36 25.47
CA HIS A 26 -47.03 4.53 24.02
C HIS A 26 -45.99 5.56 23.54
N VAL A 27 -45.76 6.63 24.31
CA VAL A 27 -44.71 7.63 24.02
C VAL A 27 -43.32 7.02 24.22
N VAL A 28 -43.09 6.31 25.33
CA VAL A 28 -41.82 5.63 25.61
C VAL A 28 -41.52 4.55 24.56
N SER A 29 -42.54 3.78 24.14
CA SER A 29 -42.41 2.79 23.07
C SER A 29 -42.01 3.43 21.73
N LYS A 30 -42.68 4.52 21.33
CA LYS A 30 -42.29 5.26 20.11
C LYS A 30 -40.88 5.85 20.19
N GLN A 31 -40.47 6.34 21.36
CA GLN A 31 -39.13 6.87 21.57
C GLN A 31 -38.05 5.76 21.51
N HIS A 32 -38.33 4.58 22.05
CA HIS A 32 -37.47 3.41 21.91
C HIS A 32 -37.34 2.95 20.45
N ILE A 33 -38.43 2.94 19.67
CA ILE A 33 -38.39 2.57 18.24
C ILE A 33 -37.59 3.61 17.43
N SER A 34 -37.75 4.90 17.75
CA SER A 34 -37.01 5.99 17.11
C SER A 34 -35.51 5.91 17.40
N THR A 35 -35.14 5.71 18.67
CA THR A 35 -33.73 5.59 19.09
C THR A 35 -33.07 4.33 18.53
N LEU A 36 -33.77 3.19 18.50
CA LEU A 36 -33.27 1.95 17.87
C LEU A 36 -33.04 2.13 16.37
N ARG A 37 -33.95 2.82 15.66
CA ARG A 37 -33.75 3.16 14.24
C ARG A 37 -32.55 4.08 14.05
N ALA A 38 -32.38 5.10 14.89
CA ALA A 38 -31.24 6.02 14.80
C ALA A 38 -29.90 5.32 15.01
N ILE A 39 -29.81 4.40 15.99
CA ILE A 39 -28.61 3.60 16.24
C ILE A 39 -28.33 2.64 15.08
N ALA A 40 -29.37 2.01 14.52
CA ALA A 40 -29.23 1.13 13.36
C ALA A 40 -28.70 1.87 12.13
N TRP A 41 -29.27 3.05 11.79
CA TRP A 41 -28.80 3.87 10.67
C TRP A 41 -27.40 4.44 10.92
N GLY A 42 -27.07 4.84 12.15
CA GLY A 42 -25.74 5.30 12.53
C GLY A 42 -24.66 4.21 12.42
N ALA A 43 -24.96 3.00 12.89
CA ALA A 43 -24.06 1.85 12.80
C ALA A 43 -23.86 1.38 11.35
N LEU A 44 -24.91 1.40 10.52
CA LEU A 44 -24.80 1.03 9.10
C LEU A 44 -23.98 2.05 8.30
N GLY A 45 -24.11 3.34 8.63
CA GLY A 45 -23.35 4.42 7.99
C GLY A 45 -21.85 4.36 8.30
N THR A 46 -21.47 4.10 9.55
CA THR A 46 -20.06 3.96 9.94
C THR A 46 -19.43 2.69 9.35
N LEU A 47 -20.16 1.57 9.29
CA LEU A 47 -19.65 0.33 8.68
C LEU A 47 -19.39 0.49 7.17
N SER A 48 -20.28 1.18 6.45
CA SER A 48 -20.10 1.48 5.01
C SER A 48 -18.87 2.36 4.73
N LEU A 49 -18.58 3.33 5.61
CA LEU A 49 -17.39 4.17 5.48
C LEU A 49 -16.09 3.36 5.68
N VAL A 50 -16.05 2.46 6.67
CA VAL A 50 -14.87 1.62 6.94
C VAL A 50 -14.61 0.61 5.80
N LEU A 51 -15.67 0.01 5.23
CA LEU A 51 -15.53 -0.93 4.11
C LEU A 51 -15.21 -0.22 2.77
N GLY A 52 -15.73 0.99 2.54
CA GLY A 52 -15.45 1.78 1.33
C GLY A 52 -14.01 2.28 1.24
N VAL A 53 -13.36 2.57 2.38
CA VAL A 53 -11.96 3.02 2.40
C VAL A 53 -10.99 1.88 2.10
N PHE A 54 -11.33 0.62 2.41
CA PHE A 54 -10.42 -0.52 2.19
C PHE A 54 -10.39 -1.02 0.73
N ALA A 55 -11.47 -0.81 -0.03
CA ALA A 55 -11.56 -1.28 -1.42
C ALA A 55 -10.88 -0.37 -2.46
N CYS A 56 -10.67 0.92 -2.14
CA CYS A 56 -10.07 1.88 -3.08
C CYS A 56 -8.53 1.83 -3.13
N SER A 57 -7.86 1.37 -2.08
CA SER A 57 -6.39 1.36 -2.02
C SER A 57 -5.75 0.26 -2.88
N ALA A 58 -6.39 -0.91 -3.01
CA ALA A 58 -5.86 -2.02 -3.80
C ALA A 58 -6.03 -1.78 -5.32
N VAL A 59 -7.21 -1.30 -5.75
CA VAL A 59 -7.49 -1.02 -7.17
C VAL A 59 -6.65 0.14 -7.71
N GLY A 60 -6.37 1.15 -6.89
CA GLY A 60 -5.51 2.28 -7.28
C GLY A 60 -4.05 1.88 -7.52
N ALA A 61 -3.50 0.99 -6.69
CA ALA A 61 -2.14 0.49 -6.84
C ALA A 61 -1.99 -0.36 -8.12
N GLU A 62 -2.94 -1.26 -8.39
CA GLU A 62 -2.93 -2.11 -9.59
C GLU A 62 -3.07 -1.30 -10.88
N GLN A 63 -3.97 -0.31 -10.93
CA GLN A 63 -4.13 0.54 -12.11
C GLN A 63 -2.90 1.42 -12.38
N THR A 64 -2.23 1.90 -11.33
CA THR A 64 -1.01 2.71 -11.46
C THR A 64 0.15 1.87 -11.99
N LEU A 65 0.33 0.65 -11.47
CA LEU A 65 1.37 -0.29 -11.91
C LEU A 65 1.13 -0.74 -13.35
N THR A 66 -0.13 -1.01 -13.73
CA THR A 66 -0.51 -1.32 -15.12
C THR A 66 -0.22 -0.16 -16.07
N LYS A 67 -0.48 1.09 -15.64
CA LYS A 67 -0.19 2.30 -16.42
C LYS A 67 1.32 2.55 -16.54
N GLN A 68 2.10 2.29 -15.49
CA GLN A 68 3.57 2.38 -15.52
C GLN A 68 4.19 1.32 -16.43
N ASN A 69 3.67 0.09 -16.40
CA ASN A 69 4.10 -0.97 -17.32
C ASN A 69 3.79 -0.62 -18.78
N ALA A 70 2.68 0.06 -19.06
CA ALA A 70 2.31 0.51 -20.40
C ALA A 70 3.20 1.65 -20.95
N LEU A 71 3.91 2.40 -20.10
CA LEU A 71 4.82 3.47 -20.54
C LEU A 71 6.08 2.93 -21.24
N CYS A 72 6.47 1.70 -20.95
CA CYS A 72 7.63 1.07 -21.56
C CYS A 72 7.26 0.37 -22.88
N SER A 73 7.23 1.14 -23.96
CA SER A 73 7.07 0.62 -25.32
C SER A 73 8.12 -0.47 -25.61
N GLY A 74 7.67 -1.69 -25.87
CA GLY A 74 8.52 -2.77 -26.38
C GLY A 74 9.23 -3.63 -25.32
N ASN A 75 8.76 -3.67 -24.07
CA ASN A 75 9.31 -4.54 -23.02
C ASN A 75 10.82 -4.33 -22.80
N SER A 76 11.27 -3.07 -22.89
CA SER A 76 12.66 -2.71 -22.63
C SER A 76 12.99 -2.89 -21.14
N PRO A 77 13.97 -3.74 -20.78
CA PRO A 77 14.38 -3.91 -19.39
C PRO A 77 14.94 -2.60 -18.81
N GLU A 78 15.64 -1.79 -19.60
CA GLU A 78 16.15 -0.50 -19.14
C GLU A 78 15.01 0.45 -18.73
N CYS A 79 13.98 0.57 -19.57
CA CYS A 79 12.82 1.39 -19.25
C CYS A 79 12.11 0.87 -17.99
N TYR A 80 11.97 -0.46 -17.89
CA TYR A 80 11.30 -1.10 -16.77
C TYR A 80 12.03 -0.81 -15.45
N ALA A 81 13.35 -1.02 -15.41
CA ALA A 81 14.19 -0.71 -14.25
C ALA A 81 14.07 0.77 -13.86
N LYS A 82 14.19 1.69 -14.82
CA LYS A 82 14.13 3.14 -14.57
C LYS A 82 12.76 3.63 -14.09
N THR A 83 11.69 2.90 -14.42
CA THR A 83 10.31 3.23 -14.02
C THR A 83 9.92 2.58 -12.69
N HIS A 84 10.49 1.41 -12.38
CA HIS A 84 10.29 0.67 -11.13
C HIS A 84 11.51 0.86 -10.23
N HIS A 85 12.25 -0.21 -9.95
CA HIS A 85 13.47 -0.16 -9.15
C HIS A 85 14.71 -0.33 -10.03
N ASN A 86 15.63 0.64 -9.92
CA ASN A 86 16.96 0.57 -10.51
C ASN A 86 18.02 0.76 -9.41
N PRO A 87 18.43 -0.32 -8.72
CA PRO A 87 19.24 -0.27 -7.51
C PRO A 87 20.74 -0.07 -7.80
N VAL A 88 21.09 0.97 -8.57
CA VAL A 88 22.47 1.27 -9.00
C VAL A 88 23.40 1.42 -7.80
N LYS A 89 22.96 2.11 -6.75
CA LYS A 89 23.75 2.37 -5.56
C LYS A 89 24.04 1.08 -4.79
N GLU A 90 23.02 0.24 -4.63
CA GLU A 90 23.09 -1.02 -3.92
C GLU A 90 23.98 -2.02 -4.67
N CYS A 91 23.85 -2.09 -6.00
CA CYS A 91 24.73 -2.87 -6.86
C CYS A 91 26.21 -2.48 -6.63
N LYS A 92 26.53 -1.18 -6.65
CA LYS A 92 27.88 -0.68 -6.36
C LYS A 92 28.34 -1.09 -4.96
N GLN A 93 27.51 -0.88 -3.94
CA GLN A 93 27.85 -1.26 -2.57
C GLN A 93 28.14 -2.75 -2.40
N VAL A 94 27.38 -3.63 -3.08
CA VAL A 94 27.63 -5.07 -3.06
C VAL A 94 28.98 -5.39 -3.71
N MET A 95 29.28 -4.79 -4.86
CA MET A 95 30.56 -4.97 -5.53
C MET A 95 31.73 -4.41 -4.73
N ASP A 96 31.60 -3.21 -4.17
CA ASP A 96 32.60 -2.56 -3.32
C ASP A 96 32.95 -3.42 -2.10
N LYS A 97 31.94 -4.06 -1.48
CA LYS A 97 32.13 -4.97 -0.35
C LYS A 97 32.78 -6.30 -0.73
N LYS A 98 32.55 -6.80 -1.95
CA LYS A 98 33.07 -8.09 -2.43
C LYS A 98 34.45 -7.97 -3.08
N ALA A 99 34.84 -6.78 -3.53
CA ALA A 99 36.10 -6.56 -4.22
C ALA A 99 37.29 -6.88 -3.30
N THR A 100 38.18 -7.76 -3.77
CA THR A 100 39.45 -8.09 -3.09
C THR A 100 40.63 -7.31 -3.65
N PHE A 101 40.36 -6.31 -4.48
CA PHE A 101 41.33 -5.45 -5.15
C PHE A 101 40.89 -3.99 -5.03
N ARG A 102 41.81 -3.05 -5.29
CA ARG A 102 41.49 -1.62 -5.30
C ARG A 102 40.85 -1.25 -6.63
N HIS A 103 39.76 -0.52 -6.58
CA HIS A 103 39.08 0.01 -7.76
C HIS A 103 38.56 1.42 -7.53
N VAL A 104 38.18 2.07 -8.62
CA VAL A 104 37.54 3.39 -8.62
C VAL A 104 36.44 3.44 -9.67
N TRP A 105 35.31 4.03 -9.31
CA TRP A 105 34.20 4.30 -10.22
C TRP A 105 34.48 5.58 -11.03
N GLN A 106 34.19 5.56 -12.33
CA GLN A 106 34.29 6.71 -13.22
C GLN A 106 32.90 7.35 -13.38
N GLU A 107 32.44 8.00 -12.33
CA GLU A 107 31.12 8.64 -12.34
C GLU A 107 31.17 9.98 -13.08
N SER A 108 30.28 10.15 -14.05
CA SER A 108 30.02 11.43 -14.70
C SER A 108 28.53 11.63 -14.88
N GLU A 109 28.07 12.87 -14.93
CA GLU A 109 26.66 13.18 -15.23
C GLU A 109 26.24 12.68 -16.62
N ALA A 110 27.19 12.58 -17.55
CA ALA A 110 26.95 12.21 -18.94
C ALA A 110 26.92 10.68 -19.16
N GLN A 111 27.62 9.89 -18.35
CA GLN A 111 27.75 8.44 -18.55
C GLN A 111 27.26 7.68 -17.31
N PRO A 112 26.17 6.90 -17.43
CA PRO A 112 25.68 6.12 -16.31
C PRO A 112 26.64 4.98 -15.97
N VAL A 113 26.76 4.66 -14.68
CA VAL A 113 27.56 3.52 -14.19
C VAL A 113 27.13 2.22 -14.87
N PHE A 114 25.82 1.99 -14.97
CA PHE A 114 25.23 0.90 -15.75
C PHE A 114 24.57 1.45 -17.01
N GLY A 115 25.09 1.06 -18.17
CA GLY A 115 24.67 1.56 -19.48
C GLY A 115 23.88 0.57 -20.31
N THR A 116 23.85 -0.71 -19.94
CA THR A 116 23.15 -1.75 -20.70
C THR A 116 22.33 -2.60 -19.76
N TYR A 117 21.08 -2.89 -20.14
CA TYR A 117 20.15 -3.69 -19.34
C TYR A 117 19.58 -4.79 -20.21
N LEU A 118 19.59 -6.01 -19.72
CA LEU A 118 19.01 -7.19 -20.37
C LEU A 118 18.06 -7.89 -19.39
N TRP A 119 17.03 -8.55 -19.91
CA TRP A 119 16.24 -9.46 -19.09
C TRP A 119 17.09 -10.66 -18.70
N HIS A 120 17.25 -10.88 -17.40
CA HIS A 120 17.81 -12.12 -16.88
C HIS A 120 16.74 -13.20 -16.83
N ASP A 121 15.57 -12.84 -16.28
CA ASP A 121 14.32 -13.61 -16.37
C ASP A 121 13.17 -12.61 -16.46
N GLU A 122 12.58 -12.49 -17.65
CA GLU A 122 11.51 -11.54 -17.94
C GLU A 122 10.22 -11.85 -17.17
N LYS A 123 9.92 -13.13 -16.91
CA LYS A 123 8.69 -13.54 -16.21
C LYS A 123 8.78 -13.15 -14.75
N LYS A 124 9.96 -13.30 -14.15
CA LYS A 124 10.25 -12.87 -12.77
C LYS A 124 10.60 -11.39 -12.65
N LYS A 125 10.69 -10.67 -13.78
CA LYS A 125 11.15 -9.28 -13.85
C LYS A 125 12.52 -9.07 -13.19
N THR A 126 13.41 -10.04 -13.38
CA THR A 126 14.81 -9.89 -12.98
C THR A 126 15.62 -9.37 -14.15
N ILE A 127 16.46 -8.38 -13.88
CA ILE A 127 17.23 -7.64 -14.87
C ILE A 127 18.70 -7.79 -14.56
N GLN A 128 19.50 -7.98 -15.61
CA GLN A 128 20.95 -7.90 -15.54
C GLN A 128 21.40 -6.58 -16.18
N ALA A 129 21.98 -5.71 -15.36
CA ALA A 129 22.60 -4.46 -15.80
C ALA A 129 24.10 -4.64 -15.94
N PHE A 130 24.70 -4.04 -16.96
CA PHE A 130 26.13 -4.08 -17.26
C PHE A 130 26.72 -2.68 -17.30
N GLY A 131 27.98 -2.57 -16.92
CA GLY A 131 28.72 -1.31 -16.93
C GLY A 131 30.21 -1.52 -17.21
N HIS A 132 30.84 -0.41 -17.60
CA HIS A 132 32.29 -0.34 -17.88
C HIS A 132 32.93 0.93 -17.30
N GLN A 133 32.21 1.64 -16.42
CA GLN A 133 32.62 2.90 -15.80
C GLN A 133 33.37 2.66 -14.47
N ALA A 134 34.33 1.74 -14.47
CA ALA A 134 35.17 1.46 -13.32
C ALA A 134 36.55 0.98 -13.77
N ASN A 135 37.58 1.24 -12.95
CA ASN A 135 38.91 0.71 -13.17
C ASN A 135 39.45 0.04 -11.92
N ALA A 136 40.22 -1.03 -12.10
CA ALA A 136 41.12 -1.54 -11.08
C ALA A 136 42.38 -0.67 -11.00
N ILE A 137 42.95 -0.57 -9.81
CA ILE A 137 44.17 0.20 -9.53
C ILE A 137 45.24 -0.78 -9.04
N ASN A 138 46.33 -0.92 -9.78
CA ASN A 138 47.46 -1.76 -9.35
C ASN A 138 48.38 -1.02 -8.35
N SER A 139 49.43 -1.71 -7.88
CA SER A 139 50.40 -1.13 -6.92
C SER A 139 51.18 0.07 -7.45
N LEU A 140 51.25 0.24 -8.78
CA LEU A 140 51.91 1.36 -9.46
C LEU A 140 50.93 2.52 -9.75
N GLY A 141 49.65 2.40 -9.36
CA GLY A 141 48.62 3.40 -9.63
C GLY A 141 48.08 3.39 -11.07
N MET A 142 48.42 2.38 -11.87
CA MET A 142 47.86 2.25 -13.22
C MET A 142 46.40 1.81 -13.16
N LEU A 143 45.58 2.38 -14.05
CA LEU A 143 44.17 2.08 -14.19
C LEU A 143 43.96 1.02 -15.27
N THR A 144 43.18 -0.01 -14.95
CA THR A 144 42.74 -1.04 -15.91
C THR A 144 41.22 -1.07 -15.95
N PRO A 145 40.58 -0.88 -17.12
CA PRO A 145 39.12 -0.91 -17.25
C PRO A 145 38.53 -2.22 -16.77
N LEU A 146 37.41 -2.13 -16.04
CA LEU A 146 36.64 -3.26 -15.56
C LEU A 146 35.31 -3.35 -16.29
N GLN A 147 34.93 -4.57 -16.65
CA GLN A 147 33.55 -4.90 -16.95
C GLN A 147 32.90 -5.47 -15.68
N TYR A 148 31.61 -5.25 -15.54
CA TYR A 148 30.88 -5.71 -14.37
C TYR A 148 29.39 -5.80 -14.68
N PHE A 149 28.71 -6.59 -13.86
CA PHE A 149 27.27 -6.76 -13.95
C PHE A 149 26.60 -6.70 -12.58
N CYS A 150 25.30 -6.43 -12.59
CA CYS A 150 24.40 -6.57 -11.45
C CYS A 150 23.08 -7.19 -11.90
N VAL A 151 22.71 -8.32 -11.29
CA VAL A 151 21.40 -8.96 -11.42
C VAL A 151 20.54 -8.57 -10.23
N PHE A 152 19.36 -8.02 -10.48
CA PHE A 152 18.42 -7.60 -9.45
C PHE A 152 16.97 -7.89 -9.84
N ASP A 153 16.09 -8.00 -8.85
CA ASP A 153 14.64 -8.04 -9.05
C ASP A 153 14.13 -6.61 -9.24
N ALA A 154 13.54 -6.31 -10.40
CA ALA A 154 13.11 -4.96 -10.75
C ALA A 154 11.77 -4.55 -10.09
N ASN A 155 11.02 -5.51 -9.53
CA ASN A 155 9.79 -5.22 -8.78
C ASN A 155 10.11 -4.71 -7.38
N SER A 156 11.15 -5.25 -6.74
CA SER A 156 11.51 -4.99 -5.34
C SER A 156 12.79 -4.19 -5.15
N GLY A 157 13.68 -4.18 -6.15
CA GLY A 157 15.03 -3.61 -6.05
C GLY A 157 16.04 -4.51 -5.34
N GLU A 158 15.69 -5.75 -5.00
CA GLU A 158 16.61 -6.69 -4.35
C GLU A 158 17.77 -7.06 -5.30
N VAL A 159 19.01 -6.86 -4.83
CA VAL A 159 20.22 -7.28 -5.58
C VAL A 159 20.48 -8.76 -5.34
N ILE A 160 20.35 -9.55 -6.41
CA ILE A 160 20.53 -11.01 -6.40
C ILE A 160 22.01 -11.36 -6.53
N SER A 161 22.72 -10.71 -7.45
CA SER A 161 24.16 -10.91 -7.66
C SER A 161 24.77 -9.67 -8.27
N ALA A 162 26.01 -9.36 -7.93
CA ALA A 162 26.78 -8.29 -8.56
C ALA A 162 28.27 -8.63 -8.44
N SER A 163 29.02 -8.41 -9.52
CA SER A 163 30.45 -8.73 -9.60
C SER A 163 31.15 -7.93 -10.68
N PHE A 164 32.44 -7.68 -10.45
CA PHE A 164 33.40 -7.37 -11.51
C PHE A 164 33.78 -8.65 -12.28
N GLU A 165 34.06 -8.52 -13.57
CA GLU A 165 34.56 -9.58 -14.47
C GLU A 165 36.08 -9.51 -14.64
#